data_AF-A0A2E9CA16-F1
#
_entry.id   AF-A0A2E9CA16-F1
#
_cell.length_a   1.000
_cell.length_b   1.000
_cell.length_c   1.000
_cell.angle_alpha   90.00
_cell.angle_beta   90.00
_cell.angle_gamma   90.00
#
_symmetry.space_group_name_H-M   'P 1'
#
loop_
_entity.id
_entity.type
_entity.pdbx_description
1 polymer ?
#
loop_
_entity_poly.entity_id
_entity_poly.type
_entity_poly.pdbx_seq_one_letter_code
_entity_poly.pdbx_strand_id
1 'polypeptide(L)' 'EAEEVYRADIKLWKDNMWGLLGLKLCLEARQDTSGELEEVTALFKERSSRADIVPAKTCFCAQDALEKSCCD' A
#
# COMPACT_ATOMS: atom_id res chain seq x y z
N GLU A 1 -10.53 -4.69 -10.35
CA GLU A 1 -11.03 -3.35 -9.95
C GLU A 1 -10.00 -2.58 -9.12
N ALA A 2 -9.72 -2.92 -7.85
CA ALA A 2 -8.80 -2.11 -7.03
C ALA A 2 -7.34 -2.05 -7.55
N GLU A 3 -6.79 -3.17 -8.03
CA GLU A 3 -5.41 -3.22 -8.55
C GLU A 3 -5.21 -2.28 -9.75
N GLU A 4 -6.15 -2.23 -10.69
CA GLU A 4 -6.05 -1.37 -11.87
C GLU A 4 -6.09 0.12 -11.53
N VAL A 5 -6.86 0.48 -10.50
CA VAL A 5 -6.88 1.86 -9.96
C VAL A 5 -5.50 2.22 -9.41
N TYR A 6 -4.89 1.35 -8.59
CA TYR A 6 -3.54 1.61 -8.07
C TYR A 6 -2.48 1.70 -9.17
N ARG A 7 -2.58 0.85 -10.21
CA ARG A 7 -1.68 0.91 -11.37
C ARG A 7 -1.85 2.22 -12.15
N ALA A 8 -3.08 2.68 -12.37
CA ALA A 8 -3.35 3.95 -13.02
C ALA A 8 -2.81 5.13 -12.20
N ASP A 9 -2.99 5.09 -10.87
CA ASP A 9 -2.47 6.08 -9.94
C ASP A 9 -0.95 6.16 -9.98
N ILE A 10 -0.24 5.03 -9.88
CA ILE A 10 1.23 4.99 -9.91
C ILE A 10 1.76 5.40 -11.29
N LYS A 11 1.02 5.14 -12.38
CA LYS A 11 1.42 5.59 -13.72
C LYS A 11 1.44 7.12 -13.83
N LEU A 12 0.48 7.80 -13.21
CA LEU A 12 0.42 9.27 -13.19
C LEU A 12 1.32 9.86 -12.10
N TRP A 13 1.37 9.21 -10.95
CA TRP A 13 2.04 9.65 -9.73
C TRP A 13 2.89 8.50 -9.18
N LYS A 14 4.07 8.31 -9.77
CA LYS A 14 4.99 7.18 -9.49
C LYS A 14 5.29 6.94 -8.00
N ASP A 15 5.17 8.02 -7.22
CA ASP A 15 5.58 8.05 -5.82
C ASP A 15 4.39 8.14 -4.86
N ASN A 16 3.16 7.95 -5.38
CA ASN A 16 1.96 7.93 -4.57
C ASN A 16 2.01 6.76 -3.59
N MET A 17 2.30 7.07 -2.33
CA MET A 17 2.44 6.11 -1.24
C MET A 17 1.19 5.21 -1.08
N TRP A 18 -0.01 5.76 -1.28
CA TRP A 18 -1.26 4.99 -1.19
C TRP A 18 -1.46 4.06 -2.38
N GLY A 19 -1.09 4.50 -3.58
CA GLY A 19 -1.07 3.65 -4.77
C GLY A 19 -0.10 2.47 -4.58
N LEU A 20 1.12 2.76 -4.12
CA LEU A 20 2.16 1.75 -3.87
C LEU A 20 1.74 0.73 -2.81
N LEU A 21 1.20 1.19 -1.67
CA LEU A 21 0.69 0.27 -0.64
C LEU A 21 -0.48 -0.58 -1.16
N GLY A 22 -1.37 0.02 -1.94
CA GLY A 22 -2.55 -0.67 -2.46
C GLY A 22 -2.16 -1.77 -3.44
N LEU A 23 -1.25 -1.44 -4.37
CA LEU A 23 -0.69 -2.41 -5.30
C LEU A 23 0.07 -3.51 -4.55
N LYS A 24 0.93 -3.16 -3.58
CA LYS A 24 1.63 -4.14 -2.73
C LYS A 24 0.66 -5.16 -2.12
N LEU A 25 -0.42 -4.71 -1.50
CA LEU A 25 -1.41 -5.59 -0.86
C LEU A 25 -2.12 -6.51 -1.87
N CYS A 26 -2.42 -6.02 -3.08
CA CYS A 26 -2.97 -6.86 -4.14
C CYS A 26 -1.97 -7.95 -4.59
N LEU A 27 -0.69 -7.58 -4.74
CA LEU A 27 0.38 -8.49 -5.12
C LEU A 27 0.66 -9.56 -4.04
N GLU A 28 0.60 -9.18 -2.76
CA GLU A 28 0.73 -10.11 -1.63
C GLU A 28 -0.45 -11.09 -1.59
N ALA A 29 -1.69 -10.59 -1.75
CA ALA A 29 -2.89 -11.42 -1.72
C ALA A 29 -2.94 -12.47 -2.84
N ARG A 30 -2.39 -12.15 -4.01
CA ARG A 30 -2.26 -13.10 -5.14
C ARG A 30 -1.00 -13.98 -5.06
N GLN A 31 -0.16 -13.79 -4.05
CA GLN A 31 1.13 -14.47 -3.87
C GLN A 31 2.05 -14.32 -5.10
N ASP A 32 2.23 -13.08 -5.56
CA ASP A 32 3.06 -12.79 -6.72
C ASP A 32 4.52 -13.23 -6.55
N THR A 33 5.05 -13.95 -7.55
CA THR A 33 6.44 -14.39 -7.60
C THR A 33 7.21 -13.82 -8.79
N SER A 34 6.68 -12.77 -9.42
CA SER A 34 7.26 -12.19 -10.64
C SER A 34 8.42 -11.23 -10.37
N GLY A 35 8.64 -10.87 -9.11
CA GLY A 35 9.56 -9.81 -8.67
C GLY A 35 8.89 -8.44 -8.54
N GLU A 36 7.69 -8.27 -9.10
CA GLU A 36 6.91 -7.02 -8.99
C GLU A 36 6.59 -6.68 -7.53
N LEU A 37 6.26 -7.68 -6.72
CA LEU A 37 6.00 -7.48 -5.29
C LEU A 37 7.22 -6.91 -4.55
N GLU A 38 8.42 -7.39 -4.86
CA GLU A 38 9.67 -6.92 -4.23
C GLU A 38 9.97 -5.47 -4.63
N GLU A 39 9.81 -5.14 -5.91
CA GLU A 39 9.98 -3.79 -6.43
C GLU A 39 9.03 -2.78 -5.78
N VAL A 40 7.73 -3.09 -5.79
CA VAL A 40 6.70 -2.22 -5.20
C VAL A 40 6.90 -2.10 -3.69
N THR A 41 7.34 -3.16 -3.00
CA THR A 41 7.67 -3.12 -1.57
C THR A 41 8.87 -2.23 -1.27
N ALA A 42 9.92 -2.29 -2.08
CA ALA A 42 11.10 -1.44 -1.92
C ALA A 42 10.74 0.04 -2.12
N LEU A 43 9.99 0.35 -3.18
CA LEU A 43 9.51 1.70 -3.46
C LEU A 43 8.61 2.23 -2.34
N PHE A 44 7.65 1.43 -1.87
CA PHE A 44 6.79 1.81 -0.75
C PHE A 44 7.62 2.16 0.49
N LYS A 45 8.58 1.30 0.87
CA LYS A 45 9.45 1.52 2.04
C LYS A 45 10.29 2.79 1.92
N GLU A 46 10.83 3.05 0.72
CA GLU A 46 11.57 4.28 0.45
C GLU A 46 10.66 5.51 0.62
N ARG A 47 9.44 5.47 0.07
CA ARG A 47 8.56 6.64 0.02
C ARG A 47 7.82 6.88 1.33
N SER A 48 7.62 5.83 2.13
CA SER A 48 7.09 5.93 3.48
C SER A 48 8.18 6.24 4.53
N SER A 49 9.47 6.31 4.15
CA SER A 49 10.58 6.47 5.10
C SER A 49 10.50 7.72 5.98
N ARG A 50 9.80 8.75 5.51
CA ARG A 50 9.61 10.02 6.20
C ARG A 50 8.21 10.19 6.78
N ALA A 51 7.34 9.19 6.66
CA ALA A 51 5.99 9.27 7.19
C ALA A 51 6.03 9.09 8.72
N ASP A 52 5.40 10.01 9.46
CA ASP A 52 5.26 9.90 10.91
C ASP A 52 4.45 8.64 11.32
N ILE A 53 3.49 8.24 10.47
CA ILE A 53 2.69 7.03 10.61
C ILE A 53 2.68 6.31 9.27
N VAL A 54 3.20 5.09 9.23
CA VAL A 54 3.18 4.25 8.03
C VAL A 54 1.80 3.56 7.94
N PRO A 55 1.02 3.81 6.89
CA PRO A 55 -0.30 3.19 6.77
C PRO A 55 -0.18 1.68 6.50
N ALA A 56 -1.07 0.90 7.10
CA ALA A 56 -1.16 -0.54 6.89
C ALA A 56 -2.21 -0.95 5.84
N LYS A 57 -3.20 -0.09 5.57
CA LYS A 57 -4.28 -0.34 4.61
C LYS A 57 -4.63 0.94 3.84
N THR A 58 -5.12 0.80 2.61
CA THR A 58 -5.35 1.92 1.67
C THR A 58 -6.81 2.24 1.42
N CYS A 59 -7.70 1.27 1.57
CA CYS A 59 -9.12 1.49 1.38
C CYS A 59 -9.70 2.17 2.62
N PHE A 60 -10.50 3.23 2.41
CA PHE A 60 -11.26 3.85 3.50
C PHE A 60 -12.16 2.84 4.24
N CYS A 61 -12.58 1.76 3.58
CA CYS A 61 -13.37 0.68 4.19
C CYS A 61 -12.56 -0.23 5.13
N ALA A 62 -11.24 -0.07 5.21
CA ALA A 62 -10.35 -0.93 5.98
C ALA A 62 -9.94 -0.28 7.32
N GLN A 63 -10.86 0.47 7.95
CA GLN A 63 -10.63 1.26 9.17
C GLN A 63 -10.20 0.42 10.38
N ASP A 64 -10.52 -0.87 10.40
CA ASP A 64 -10.15 -1.82 11.46
C ASP A 64 -8.66 -2.21 11.47
N ALA A 65 -7.76 -1.38 10.92
CA ALA A 65 -6.32 -1.66 10.83
C ALA A 65 -5.50 -1.14 12.01
N LEU A 66 -6.02 -0.15 12.73
CA LEU A 66 -5.38 0.41 13.92
C LEU A 66 -6.17 -0.12 15.11
N GLU A 67 -5.52 -0.93 15.97
CA GLU A 67 -6.11 -1.38 17.22
C GLU A 67 -6.73 -0.17 17.95
N LYS A 68 -8.00 -0.28 18.31
CA LYS A 68 -8.67 0.67 19.21
C LYS A 68 -8.11 0.49 20.63
N SER A 69 -6.83 0.81 20.84
CA SER A 69 -6.32 1.05 22.19
C SER A 69 -6.54 2.52 22.52
N CYS A 70 -7.78 2.88 22.80
CA CYS A 70 -8.02 4.05 23.61
C CYS A 70 -9.29 3.81 24.43
N CYS A 71 -9.07 3.74 25.74
CA CYS A 71 -10.04 3.50 26.82
C CYS A 71 -10.46 2.04 27.01
N ASP A 72 -9.69 1.31 27.83
CA ASP A 72 -10.29 0.46 28.87
C ASP A 72 -10.92 1.36 29.96
#